data_AF-A0A7K2KW46-F1
#
_entry.id   AF-A0A7K2KW46-F1
#
_cell.length_a   1.000
_cell.length_b   1.000
_cell.length_c   1.000
_cell.angle_alpha   90.00
_cell.angle_beta   90.00
_cell.angle_gamma   90.00
#
_symmetry.space_group_name_H-M   'P 1'
#
loop_
_entity.id
_entity.type
_entity.pdbx_description
1 polymer ?
#
loop_
_entity_poly.entity_id
_entity_poly.type
_entity_poly.pdbx_seq_one_letter_code
_entity_poly.pdbx_strand_id
1 'polypeptide(L)'
;MGDRANIVVVREDGTHELYRTGRAVDIDLDLLDGPTALLALLPELRQDGWWLDDTLAQGGVLVDLGHKVLLFFAWEGPSTGLRHRAAVYELLRAAWPGWEVRPLYDGPAELRAYLGLDPEYVRRHGAEPAPTPFLAPGDEELAGPDPGGVVITVGTGRCHVLSDAFDHPVREGVALLDRLADAPGHGVCRLHVGSGVHLDPERRRLGWWSLPSTPQAYRVPELWPG
;
A
#
# COMPACT_ATOMS: atom_id res chain seq x y z
N MET A 1 4.54 -17.29 -0.51
CA MET A 1 3.36 -16.43 -0.67
C MET A 1 3.17 -16.21 -2.16
N GLY A 2 1.95 -16.21 -2.68
CA GLY A 2 1.71 -16.15 -4.11
C GLY A 2 1.67 -14.70 -4.58
N ASP A 3 2.59 -14.36 -5.48
CA ASP A 3 2.72 -13.07 -6.16
C ASP A 3 1.46 -12.78 -7.00
N ARG A 4 0.51 -11.98 -6.49
CA ARG A 4 -0.85 -11.92 -7.06
C ARG A 4 -1.40 -10.51 -7.15
N ALA A 5 -1.88 -10.14 -8.33
CA ALA A 5 -2.50 -8.84 -8.56
C ALA A 5 -3.78 -8.92 -9.40
N ASN A 6 -4.69 -7.98 -9.14
CA ASN A 6 -5.85 -7.71 -9.99
C ASN A 6 -5.42 -6.77 -11.12
N ILE A 7 -5.77 -7.07 -12.37
CA ILE A 7 -5.61 -6.16 -13.51
C ILE A 7 -6.98 -5.87 -14.07
N VAL A 8 -7.36 -4.59 -14.09
CA VAL A 8 -8.66 -4.13 -14.57
C VAL A 8 -8.47 -3.26 -15.79
N VAL A 9 -9.29 -3.48 -16.82
CA VAL A 9 -9.32 -2.63 -18.00
C VAL A 9 -10.73 -2.09 -18.17
N VAL A 10 -10.88 -0.77 -18.13
CA VAL A 10 -12.13 -0.07 -18.46
C VAL A 10 -12.06 0.33 -19.92
N ARG A 11 -13.00 -0.18 -20.72
CA ARG A 11 -13.17 0.10 -22.14
C ARG A 11 -13.74 1.51 -22.33
N GLU A 12 -13.59 2.05 -23.54
CA GLU A 12 -14.10 3.39 -23.88
C GLU A 12 -15.63 3.52 -23.74
N ASP A 13 -16.36 2.40 -23.81
CA ASP A 13 -17.81 2.34 -23.61
C ASP A 13 -18.23 2.25 -22.12
N GLY A 14 -17.25 2.26 -21.20
CA GLY A 14 -17.46 2.17 -19.75
C GLY A 14 -17.61 0.75 -19.22
N THR A 15 -17.59 -0.28 -20.07
CA THR A 15 -17.52 -1.67 -19.60
C THR A 15 -16.14 -1.97 -19.02
N HIS A 16 -16.03 -2.95 -18.12
CA HIS A 16 -14.75 -3.34 -17.54
C HIS A 16 -14.52 -4.84 -17.59
N GLU A 17 -13.25 -5.22 -17.68
CA GLU A 17 -12.77 -6.58 -17.66
C GLU A 17 -11.80 -6.76 -16.48
N LEU A 18 -11.87 -7.91 -15.83
CA LEU A 18 -11.02 -8.28 -14.70
C LEU A 18 -10.13 -9.46 -15.07
N TYR A 19 -8.83 -9.26 -14.90
CA TYR A 19 -7.77 -10.22 -15.10
C TYR A 19 -6.96 -10.40 -13.82
N ARG A 20 -6.18 -11.48 -13.76
CA ARG A 20 -5.26 -11.76 -12.66
C ARG A 20 -3.90 -12.19 -13.18
N THR A 21 -2.87 -11.70 -12.51
CA THR A 21 -1.47 -12.02 -12.81
C THR A 21 -0.78 -12.61 -11.59
N GLY A 22 0.25 -13.41 -11.88
CA GLY A 22 1.20 -13.98 -10.93
C GLY A 22 2.42 -13.09 -10.65
N ARG A 23 2.33 -11.78 -10.94
CA ARG A 23 3.46 -10.83 -11.06
C ARG A 23 3.16 -9.47 -10.41
N ALA A 24 2.80 -9.47 -9.13
CA ALA A 24 2.54 -8.26 -8.34
C ALA A 24 3.82 -7.56 -7.83
N VAL A 25 4.89 -8.29 -7.50
CA VAL A 25 6.12 -7.73 -6.92
C VAL A 25 6.81 -6.75 -7.86
N ASP A 26 6.81 -7.04 -9.16
CA ASP A 26 7.44 -6.23 -10.21
C ASP A 26 6.39 -5.56 -11.12
N ILE A 27 5.14 -5.41 -10.65
CA ILE A 27 4.05 -4.89 -11.48
C ILE A 27 4.31 -3.45 -11.94
N ASP A 28 5.03 -2.66 -11.13
CA ASP A 28 5.44 -1.31 -11.47
C ASP A 28 6.50 -1.27 -12.56
N LEU A 29 7.36 -2.28 -12.66
CA LEU A 29 8.31 -2.46 -13.76
C LEU A 29 7.60 -2.91 -15.04
N ASP A 30 6.66 -3.84 -14.95
CA ASP A 30 5.82 -4.26 -16.09
C ASP A 30 5.08 -3.06 -16.71
N LEU A 31 4.62 -2.11 -15.88
CA LEU A 31 3.96 -0.90 -16.35
C LEU A 31 4.89 0.05 -17.11
N LEU A 32 6.23 -0.07 -17.01
CA LEU A 32 7.16 0.79 -17.76
C LEU A 32 7.14 0.53 -19.28
N ASP A 33 6.61 -0.62 -19.72
CA ASP A 33 6.41 -0.91 -21.14
C ASP A 33 5.21 -0.16 -21.75
N GLY A 34 4.45 0.56 -20.92
CA GLY A 34 3.38 1.45 -21.34
C GLY A 34 2.06 0.73 -21.70
N PRO A 35 1.04 1.50 -22.12
CA PRO A 35 -0.32 0.98 -22.31
C PRO A 35 -0.40 -0.10 -23.39
N THR A 36 0.31 0.05 -24.51
CA THR A 36 0.25 -0.89 -25.63
C THR A 36 0.75 -2.28 -25.23
N ALA A 37 1.87 -2.34 -24.51
CA ALA A 37 2.44 -3.60 -24.06
C ALA A 37 1.55 -4.30 -23.03
N LEU A 38 1.03 -3.55 -22.05
CA LEU A 38 0.10 -4.10 -21.06
C LEU A 38 -1.16 -4.68 -21.71
N LEU A 39 -1.75 -3.97 -22.68
CA LEU A 39 -2.93 -4.45 -23.40
C LEU A 39 -2.64 -5.70 -24.24
N ALA A 40 -1.44 -5.81 -24.80
CA ALA A 40 -1.02 -6.98 -25.57
C ALA A 40 -0.86 -8.24 -24.69
N LEU A 41 -0.60 -8.08 -23.38
CA LEU A 41 -0.45 -9.19 -22.43
C LEU A 41 -1.78 -9.75 -21.92
N LEU A 42 -2.89 -9.01 -22.01
CA LEU A 42 -4.19 -9.42 -21.46
C LEU A 42 -4.66 -10.82 -21.88
N PRO A 43 -4.49 -11.27 -23.14
CA PRO A 43 -4.92 -12.62 -23.56
C PRO A 43 -4.20 -13.76 -22.83
N GLU A 44 -3.02 -13.49 -22.24
CA GLU A 44 -2.22 -14.47 -21.50
C GLU A 44 -2.61 -14.51 -20.01
N LEU A 45 -3.37 -13.52 -19.53
CA LEU A 45 -3.77 -13.41 -18.14
C LEU A 45 -5.00 -14.24 -17.82
N ARG A 46 -5.13 -14.60 -16.55
CA ARG A 46 -6.28 -15.38 -16.08
C ARG A 46 -7.52 -14.50 -15.94
N GLN A 47 -8.61 -14.89 -16.59
CA GLN A 47 -9.90 -14.22 -16.53
C GLN A 47 -10.97 -15.18 -16.00
N ASP A 48 -11.06 -15.32 -14.67
CA ASP A 48 -12.03 -16.21 -14.01
C ASP A 48 -13.08 -15.47 -13.17
N GLY A 49 -13.17 -14.15 -13.32
CA GLY A 49 -14.31 -13.35 -12.89
C GLY A 49 -14.41 -13.07 -11.39
N TRP A 50 -13.38 -13.38 -10.59
CA TRP A 50 -13.37 -13.06 -9.16
C TRP A 50 -12.20 -12.16 -8.78
N TRP A 51 -12.46 -11.22 -7.86
CA TRP A 51 -11.49 -10.27 -7.33
C TRP A 51 -10.65 -10.89 -6.22
N LEU A 52 -9.35 -10.66 -6.26
CA LEU A 52 -8.51 -10.87 -5.08
C LEU A 52 -8.89 -9.83 -4.01
N ASP A 53 -9.08 -10.31 -2.78
CA ASP A 53 -9.34 -9.47 -1.62
C ASP A 53 -8.08 -8.73 -1.14
N ASP A 54 -8.25 -7.86 -0.15
CA ASP A 54 -7.21 -7.04 0.47
C ASP A 54 -6.13 -7.82 1.24
N THR A 55 -6.24 -9.15 1.35
CA THR A 55 -5.20 -10.03 1.91
C THR A 55 -4.49 -10.89 0.86
N LEU A 56 -5.10 -11.08 -0.31
CA LEU A 56 -4.55 -11.89 -1.40
C LEU A 56 -3.92 -11.05 -2.51
N ALA A 57 -4.37 -9.80 -2.68
CA ALA A 57 -3.86 -8.87 -3.69
C ALA A 57 -2.64 -8.11 -3.17
N GLN A 58 -1.44 -8.57 -3.58
CA GLN A 58 -0.17 -7.87 -3.30
C GLN A 58 0.07 -6.68 -4.24
N GLY A 59 -0.75 -6.55 -5.28
CA GLY A 59 -0.75 -5.41 -6.18
C GLY A 59 -2.04 -5.32 -6.96
N GLY A 60 -2.19 -4.26 -7.73
CA GLY A 60 -3.30 -4.12 -8.64
C GLY A 60 -3.14 -2.94 -9.57
N VAL A 61 -3.73 -3.07 -10.76
CA VAL A 61 -3.70 -2.10 -11.84
C VAL A 61 -5.12 -1.89 -12.34
N LEU A 62 -5.49 -0.64 -12.59
CA LEU A 62 -6.64 -0.28 -13.41
C LEU A 62 -6.20 0.68 -14.51
N VAL A 63 -6.61 0.33 -15.72
CA VAL A 63 -6.39 1.12 -16.93
C VAL A 63 -7.74 1.57 -17.45
N ASP A 64 -7.99 2.86 -17.41
CA ASP A 64 -9.17 3.48 -18.00
C ASP A 64 -8.83 4.03 -19.39
N LEU A 65 -9.25 3.33 -20.43
CA LEU A 65 -8.95 3.70 -21.83
C LEU A 65 -9.65 5.01 -22.23
N GLY A 66 -10.87 5.25 -21.71
CA GLY A 66 -11.67 6.43 -22.06
C GLY A 66 -11.13 7.70 -21.42
N HIS A 67 -10.80 7.64 -20.12
CA HIS A 67 -10.27 8.78 -19.38
C HIS A 67 -8.74 8.91 -19.43
N LYS A 68 -8.03 7.90 -19.96
CA LYS A 68 -6.57 7.78 -19.93
C LYS A 68 -6.03 7.88 -18.50
N VAL A 69 -6.55 7.04 -17.61
CA VAL A 69 -6.12 6.96 -16.21
C VAL A 69 -5.45 5.62 -15.95
N LEU A 70 -4.24 5.66 -15.38
CA LEU A 70 -3.54 4.50 -14.82
C LEU A 70 -3.58 4.63 -13.29
N LEU A 71 -4.32 3.73 -12.65
CA LEU A 71 -4.31 3.56 -11.21
C LEU A 71 -3.52 2.30 -10.87
N PHE A 72 -2.64 2.37 -9.87
CA PHE A 72 -1.99 1.16 -9.39
C PHE A 72 -1.62 1.22 -7.91
N PHE A 73 -1.54 0.04 -7.30
CA PHE A 73 -0.91 -0.15 -6.00
C PHE A 73 0.00 -1.38 -6.02
N ALA A 74 0.95 -1.40 -5.11
CA ALA A 74 1.82 -2.53 -4.84
C ALA A 74 2.16 -2.59 -3.35
N TRP A 75 2.46 -3.79 -2.85
CA TRP A 75 3.00 -4.00 -1.50
C TRP A 75 4.53 -3.96 -1.53
N GLU A 76 5.11 -4.46 -2.61
CA GLU A 76 6.54 -4.60 -2.82
C GLU A 76 6.93 -3.91 -4.15
N GLY A 77 8.23 -3.86 -4.41
CA GLY A 77 8.77 -3.33 -5.65
C GLY A 77 9.35 -1.91 -5.56
N PRO A 78 10.01 -1.44 -6.63
CA PRO A 78 10.66 -0.13 -6.66
C PRO A 78 9.75 1.07 -6.33
N SER A 79 8.46 1.00 -6.65
CA SER A 79 7.46 2.03 -6.36
C SER A 79 7.18 2.18 -4.86
N THR A 80 7.38 1.14 -4.05
CA THR A 80 7.19 1.18 -2.60
C THR A 80 8.49 1.43 -1.83
N GLY A 81 9.66 1.40 -2.49
CA GLY A 81 10.96 1.67 -1.89
C GLY A 81 11.31 3.17 -1.84
N LEU A 82 11.69 3.69 -0.66
CA LEU A 82 11.99 5.12 -0.44
C LEU A 82 12.98 5.70 -1.46
N ARG A 83 14.04 4.95 -1.82
CA ARG A 83 15.09 5.41 -2.74
C ARG A 83 14.65 5.47 -4.20
N HIS A 84 13.79 4.54 -4.60
CA HIS A 84 13.45 4.34 -6.01
C HIS A 84 12.13 4.99 -6.39
N ARG A 85 11.21 5.16 -5.42
CA ARG A 85 9.84 5.62 -5.64
C ARG A 85 9.76 6.84 -6.54
N ALA A 86 10.49 7.91 -6.23
CA ALA A 86 10.44 9.14 -7.01
C ALA A 86 10.84 8.89 -8.48
N ALA A 87 11.92 8.15 -8.73
CA ALA A 87 12.37 7.82 -10.07
C ALA A 87 11.35 6.93 -10.82
N VAL A 88 10.77 5.94 -10.14
CA VAL A 88 9.78 5.02 -10.73
C VAL A 88 8.54 5.78 -11.18
N TYR A 89 8.00 6.70 -10.36
CA TYR A 89 6.84 7.50 -10.77
C TYR A 89 7.15 8.45 -11.92
N GLU A 90 8.36 9.00 -12.02
CA GLU A 90 8.78 9.78 -13.19
C GLU A 90 8.85 8.92 -14.46
N LEU A 91 9.44 7.72 -14.36
CA LEU A 91 9.53 6.78 -15.48
C LEU A 91 8.14 6.29 -15.93
N LEU A 92 7.24 6.01 -14.99
CA LEU A 92 5.85 5.63 -15.30
C LEU A 92 5.12 6.73 -16.06
N ARG A 93 5.24 7.99 -15.63
CA ARG A 93 4.64 9.13 -16.35
C ARG A 93 5.20 9.28 -17.76
N ALA A 94 6.50 9.01 -17.95
CA ALA A 94 7.12 9.03 -19.28
C ALA A 94 6.65 7.87 -20.17
N ALA A 95 6.47 6.67 -19.60
CA ALA A 95 5.99 5.47 -20.29
C ALA A 95 4.49 5.53 -20.67
N TRP A 96 3.72 6.36 -19.95
CA TRP A 96 2.28 6.55 -20.15
C TRP A 96 1.95 7.98 -20.63
N PRO A 97 2.40 8.38 -21.84
CA PRO A 97 2.27 9.75 -22.31
C PRO A 97 0.80 10.15 -22.51
N GLY A 98 0.41 11.27 -21.90
CA GLY A 98 -0.96 11.79 -21.96
C GLY A 98 -1.95 11.03 -21.07
N TRP A 99 -1.47 10.20 -20.17
CA TRP A 99 -2.27 9.55 -19.13
C TRP A 99 -2.05 10.22 -17.77
N GLU A 100 -3.08 10.16 -16.93
CA GLU A 100 -2.95 10.44 -15.51
C GLU A 100 -2.47 9.17 -14.78
N VAL A 101 -1.28 9.24 -14.17
CA VAL A 101 -0.72 8.13 -13.38
C VAL A 101 -0.90 8.42 -11.89
N ARG A 102 -1.65 7.57 -11.18
CA ARG A 102 -1.96 7.75 -9.76
C ARG A 102 -1.67 6.50 -8.92
N PRO A 103 -0.93 6.65 -7.81
CA PRO A 103 -0.90 5.61 -6.79
C PRO A 103 -2.27 5.45 -6.13
N LEU A 104 -2.56 4.23 -5.69
CA LEU A 104 -3.65 3.91 -4.78
C LEU A 104 -3.08 3.44 -3.45
N TYR A 105 -3.80 3.76 -2.38
CA TYR A 105 -3.36 3.45 -1.02
C TYR A 105 -4.27 2.42 -0.35
N ASP A 106 -5.51 2.27 -0.79
CA ASP A 106 -6.49 1.36 -0.22
C ASP A 106 -6.75 0.11 -1.09
N GLY A 107 -5.71 -0.30 -1.82
CA GLY A 107 -5.62 -1.59 -2.50
C GLY A 107 -6.79 -1.87 -3.46
N PRO A 108 -7.33 -3.11 -3.48
CA PRO A 108 -8.39 -3.49 -4.41
C PRO A 108 -9.73 -2.79 -4.14
N ALA A 109 -9.94 -2.29 -2.91
CA ALA A 109 -11.17 -1.59 -2.56
C ALA A 109 -11.26 -0.23 -3.28
N GLU A 110 -10.13 0.46 -3.42
CA GLU A 110 -10.04 1.72 -4.18
C GLU A 110 -10.27 1.50 -5.68
N LEU A 111 -9.77 0.40 -6.25
CA LEU A 111 -10.06 0.00 -7.63
C LEU A 111 -11.57 -0.18 -7.85
N ARG A 112 -12.25 -0.85 -6.91
CA ARG A 112 -13.70 -1.06 -7.00
C ARG A 112 -14.49 0.23 -6.84
N ALA A 113 -14.08 1.09 -5.91
CA ALA A 113 -14.67 2.40 -5.73
C ALA A 113 -14.60 3.23 -7.02
N TYR A 114 -13.46 3.20 -7.74
CA TYR A 114 -13.31 3.86 -9.03
C TYR A 114 -14.32 3.38 -10.08
N LEU A 115 -14.59 2.06 -10.11
CA LEU A 115 -15.57 1.45 -11.01
C LEU A 115 -17.04 1.71 -10.60
N GLY A 116 -17.29 2.43 -9.51
CA GLY A 116 -18.64 2.56 -8.92
C GLY A 116 -19.18 1.26 -8.33
N LEU A 117 -18.30 0.28 -8.05
CA LEU A 117 -18.64 -0.98 -7.40
C LEU A 117 -18.48 -0.88 -5.89
N ASP A 118 -19.21 -1.72 -5.15
CA ASP A 118 -19.10 -1.80 -3.69
C ASP A 118 -17.68 -2.22 -3.26
N PRO A 119 -16.92 -1.37 -2.54
CA PRO A 119 -15.60 -1.69 -2.02
C PRO A 119 -15.60 -2.80 -0.98
N GLU A 120 -16.71 -3.05 -0.27
CA GLU A 120 -16.78 -4.07 0.78
C GLU A 120 -16.59 -5.49 0.25
N TYR A 121 -16.89 -5.74 -1.03
CA TYR A 121 -16.74 -7.05 -1.66
C TYR A 121 -15.33 -7.64 -1.56
N VAL A 122 -14.30 -6.79 -1.53
CA VAL A 122 -12.87 -7.21 -1.45
C VAL A 122 -12.29 -7.02 -0.07
N ARG A 123 -13.11 -6.65 0.92
CA ARG A 123 -12.69 -6.55 2.31
C ARG A 123 -12.75 -7.90 2.96
N ARG A 124 -11.65 -8.29 3.60
CA ARG A 124 -11.69 -9.42 4.52
C ARG A 124 -12.19 -8.97 5.89
N HIS A 125 -13.41 -9.37 6.23
CA HIS A 125 -13.95 -9.17 7.58
C HIS A 125 -13.43 -10.24 8.56
N GLY A 126 -13.25 -9.85 9.83
CA GLY A 126 -12.96 -10.76 10.93
C GLY A 126 -11.49 -11.18 11.09
N ALA A 127 -10.57 -10.64 10.28
CA ALA A 127 -9.15 -10.70 10.59
C ALA A 127 -8.80 -9.48 11.45
N GLU A 128 -8.60 -9.69 12.75
CA GLU A 128 -7.93 -8.67 13.56
C GLU A 128 -6.51 -8.46 13.01
N PRO A 129 -6.02 -7.21 12.90
CA PRO A 129 -4.63 -6.97 12.54
C PRO A 129 -3.73 -7.77 13.48
N ALA A 130 -2.85 -8.59 12.93
CA ALA A 130 -1.88 -9.30 13.75
C ALA A 130 -0.96 -8.24 14.40
N PRO A 131 -0.82 -8.21 15.73
CA PRO A 131 -0.02 -7.20 16.40
C PRO A 131 1.43 -7.31 15.97
N THR A 132 1.90 -6.28 15.28
CA THR A 132 3.25 -6.21 14.71
C THR A 132 4.30 -6.11 15.81
N PRO A 133 5.36 -6.93 15.83
CA PRO A 133 6.35 -6.90 16.91
C PRO A 133 7.12 -5.58 16.97
N PHE A 134 7.47 -5.15 18.19
CA PHE A 134 8.41 -4.04 18.38
C PHE A 134 9.84 -4.51 18.15
N LEU A 135 10.62 -3.64 17.51
CA LEU A 135 12.05 -3.85 17.28
C LEU A 135 12.84 -3.07 18.34
N ALA A 136 13.80 -3.72 18.97
CA ALA A 136 14.72 -3.09 19.90
C ALA A 136 15.86 -2.38 19.15
N PRO A 137 16.50 -1.37 19.77
CA PRO A 137 17.73 -0.81 19.23
C PRO A 137 18.79 -1.90 19.03
N GLY A 138 19.28 -2.04 17.79
CA GLY A 138 20.31 -3.02 17.43
C GLY A 138 19.78 -4.33 16.85
N ASP A 139 18.46 -4.48 16.70
CA ASP A 139 17.89 -5.62 15.97
C ASP A 139 18.38 -5.64 14.52
N GLU A 140 18.66 -6.83 14.00
CA GLU A 140 19.20 -7.04 12.65
C GLU A 140 18.26 -6.53 11.54
N GLU A 141 16.94 -6.53 11.77
CA GLU A 141 15.94 -5.96 10.85
C GLU A 141 16.09 -4.45 10.66
N LEU A 142 16.75 -3.76 11.60
CA LEU A 142 17.11 -2.36 11.51
C LEU A 142 18.51 -2.14 10.90
N ALA A 143 19.24 -3.22 10.62
CA ALA A 143 20.56 -3.16 10.00
C ALA A 143 20.41 -3.02 8.49
N GLY A 144 20.68 -1.83 7.98
CA GLY A 144 20.70 -1.60 6.54
C GLY A 144 20.41 -0.16 6.16
N PRO A 145 20.56 0.17 4.87
CA PRO A 145 20.31 1.50 4.37
C PRO A 145 18.82 1.87 4.38
N ASP A 146 17.92 0.89 4.20
CA ASP A 146 16.46 1.02 4.16
C ASP A 146 15.82 -0.10 5.02
N PRO A 147 15.82 0.05 6.36
CA PRO A 147 15.34 -0.99 7.26
C PRO A 147 13.83 -1.19 7.16
N GLY A 148 13.38 -2.44 7.35
CA GLY A 148 11.98 -2.88 7.35
C GLY A 148 11.23 -2.46 8.62
N GLY A 149 11.20 -1.16 8.90
CA GLY A 149 10.67 -0.60 10.13
C GLY A 149 9.51 0.35 9.90
N VAL A 150 8.56 0.36 10.84
CA VAL A 150 7.54 1.40 10.98
C VAL A 150 7.90 2.26 12.19
N VAL A 151 8.23 3.52 11.95
CA VAL A 151 8.58 4.46 13.02
C VAL A 151 7.30 5.00 13.67
N ILE A 152 7.22 4.90 14.99
CA ILE A 152 6.16 5.52 15.79
C ILE A 152 6.76 6.60 16.68
N THR A 153 6.24 7.81 16.57
CA THR A 153 6.63 8.92 17.43
C THR A 153 5.44 9.37 18.28
N VAL A 154 5.70 9.69 19.55
CA VAL A 154 4.68 10.26 20.46
C VAL A 154 5.18 11.58 21.04
N GLY A 155 4.51 12.68 20.65
CA GLY A 155 5.00 14.03 20.88
C GLY A 155 6.40 14.22 20.27
N THR A 156 7.25 14.99 20.95
CA THR A 156 8.63 15.25 20.50
C THR A 156 9.68 14.37 21.19
N GLY A 157 9.28 13.52 22.13
CA GLY A 157 10.21 12.91 23.10
C GLY A 157 10.27 11.39 23.08
N ARG A 158 9.36 10.70 22.38
CA ARG A 158 9.33 9.23 22.34
C ARG A 158 9.34 8.73 20.92
N CYS A 159 10.20 7.76 20.66
CA CYS A 159 10.28 7.03 19.41
C CYS A 159 10.35 5.53 19.67
N HIS A 160 9.57 4.78 18.90
CA HIS A 160 9.49 3.33 18.88
C HIS A 160 9.54 2.86 17.43
N VAL A 161 9.93 1.61 17.22
CA VAL A 161 9.98 1.01 15.89
C VAL A 161 9.31 -0.36 15.95
N LEU A 162 8.44 -0.64 14.97
CA LEU A 162 7.83 -1.95 14.77
C LEU A 162 8.33 -2.52 13.44
N SER A 163 8.25 -3.83 13.27
CA SER A 163 8.50 -4.48 11.96
C SER A 163 7.52 -3.96 10.90
N ASP A 164 7.90 -3.92 9.63
CA ASP A 164 6.98 -3.65 8.52
C ASP A 164 6.47 -4.91 7.81
N ALA A 165 6.84 -6.10 8.30
CA ALA A 165 6.46 -7.39 7.73
C ALA A 165 4.97 -7.76 7.92
N PHE A 166 4.20 -6.91 8.60
CA PHE A 166 2.80 -7.12 8.96
C PHE A 166 1.96 -5.90 8.57
N ASP A 167 0.68 -5.90 8.96
CA ASP A 167 -0.19 -4.75 8.78
C ASP A 167 0.41 -3.47 9.38
N HIS A 168 0.15 -2.34 8.72
CA HIS A 168 0.58 -1.05 9.23
C HIS A 168 -0.06 -0.80 10.61
N PRO A 169 0.72 -0.50 11.67
CA PRO A 169 0.24 -0.45 13.05
C PRO A 169 -0.83 0.63 13.30
N VAL A 170 -0.96 1.62 12.41
CA VAL A 170 -2.08 2.56 12.44
C VAL A 170 -3.46 1.86 12.42
N ARG A 171 -3.54 0.64 11.87
CA ARG A 171 -4.75 -0.18 11.81
C ARG A 171 -5.14 -0.79 13.16
N GLU A 172 -4.25 -0.80 14.14
CA GLU A 172 -4.56 -1.25 15.50
C GLU A 172 -5.43 -0.23 16.26
N GLY A 173 -5.53 1.00 15.76
CA GLY A 173 -6.31 2.05 16.41
C GLY A 173 -5.75 2.38 17.80
N VAL A 174 -6.65 2.77 18.70
CA VAL A 174 -6.31 3.13 20.09
C VAL A 174 -5.62 2.00 20.87
N ALA A 175 -5.78 0.74 20.49
CA ALA A 175 -5.11 -0.39 21.15
C ALA A 175 -3.58 -0.33 21.02
N LEU A 176 -3.07 0.37 20.00
CA LEU A 176 -1.64 0.64 19.85
C LEU A 176 -1.07 1.43 21.04
N LEU A 177 -1.87 2.30 21.67
CA LEU A 177 -1.42 3.12 22.79
C LEU A 177 -1.06 2.27 24.02
N ASP A 178 -1.83 1.21 24.28
CA ASP A 178 -1.56 0.29 25.38
C ASP A 178 -0.24 -0.46 25.15
N ARG A 179 0.01 -0.87 23.90
CA ARG A 179 1.24 -1.56 23.51
C ARG A 179 2.49 -0.68 23.59
N LEU A 180 2.34 0.63 23.38
CA LEU A 180 3.44 1.59 23.47
C LEU A 180 3.91 1.82 24.92
N ALA A 181 3.12 1.46 25.94
CA ALA A 181 3.46 1.69 27.33
C ALA A 181 4.75 0.95 27.77
N ASP A 182 4.91 -0.29 27.28
CA ASP A 182 6.03 -1.18 27.63
C ASP A 182 7.01 -1.39 26.46
N ALA A 183 6.87 -0.62 25.37
CA ALA A 183 7.65 -0.80 24.16
C ALA A 183 9.11 -0.32 24.31
N PRO A 184 10.08 -1.00 23.66
CA PRO A 184 11.46 -0.54 23.59
C PRO A 184 11.54 0.90 23.08
N GLY A 185 12.21 1.76 23.84
CA GLY A 185 12.44 3.16 23.46
C GLY A 185 13.70 3.31 22.63
N HIS A 186 13.59 4.02 21.51
CA HIS A 186 14.74 4.37 20.64
C HIS A 186 15.30 5.77 20.92
N GLY A 187 14.63 6.56 21.75
CA GLY A 187 14.97 7.97 21.96
C GLY A 187 14.73 8.77 20.67
N VAL A 188 15.79 8.95 19.87
CA VAL A 188 15.73 9.62 18.55
C VAL A 188 15.95 8.60 17.44
N CYS A 189 14.90 8.30 16.67
CA CYS A 189 15.04 7.45 15.49
C CYS A 189 15.62 8.25 14.31
N ARG A 190 16.72 7.76 13.73
CA ARG A 190 17.31 8.27 12.48
C ARG A 190 17.34 7.15 11.45
N LEU A 191 16.16 6.76 10.98
CA LEU A 191 15.96 5.64 10.08
C LEU A 191 15.35 6.13 8.76
N HIS A 192 15.75 5.50 7.65
CA HIS A 192 15.15 5.71 6.34
C HIS A 192 14.02 4.69 6.13
N VAL A 193 12.87 4.94 6.75
CA VAL A 193 11.71 4.02 6.71
C VAL A 193 10.65 4.50 5.72
N GLY A 194 9.97 3.55 5.08
CA GLY A 194 8.85 3.82 4.17
C GLY A 194 7.52 4.09 4.87
N SER A 195 7.41 3.81 6.17
CA SER A 195 6.14 3.85 6.89
C SER A 195 6.30 4.43 8.29
N GLY A 196 5.24 5.02 8.83
CA GLY A 196 5.25 5.49 10.21
C GLY A 196 3.98 6.19 10.68
N VAL A 197 3.99 6.47 11.98
CA VAL A 197 2.91 7.10 12.72
C VAL A 197 3.48 8.20 13.62
N HIS A 198 2.83 9.36 13.63
CA HIS A 198 3.07 10.44 14.56
C HIS A 198 1.81 10.70 15.39
N LEU A 199 1.94 10.54 16.70
CA LEU A 199 0.90 10.79 17.69
C LEU A 199 1.22 12.11 18.42
N ASP A 200 0.39 13.13 18.25
CA ASP A 200 0.43 14.38 19.02
C ASP A 200 -0.74 14.37 20.03
N PRO A 201 -0.52 13.89 21.27
CA PRO A 201 -1.58 13.83 22.28
C PRO A 201 -2.02 15.22 22.76
N GLU A 202 -1.14 16.24 22.69
CA GLU A 202 -1.47 17.60 23.14
C GLU A 202 -2.49 18.24 22.19
N ARG A 203 -2.31 18.05 20.88
CA ARG A 203 -3.22 18.58 19.85
C ARG A 203 -4.29 17.60 19.43
N ARG A 204 -4.25 16.36 19.94
CA ARG A 204 -5.08 15.24 19.51
C ARG A 204 -5.02 15.05 18.00
N ARG A 205 -3.81 14.89 17.49
CA ARG A 205 -3.57 14.68 16.06
C ARG A 205 -2.83 13.38 15.81
N LEU A 206 -3.27 12.70 14.76
CA LEU A 206 -2.60 11.55 14.17
C LEU A 206 -2.10 11.96 12.80
N GLY A 207 -0.81 11.80 12.57
CA GLY A 207 -0.24 11.73 11.23
C GLY A 207 0.23 10.31 10.96
N TRP A 208 0.08 9.82 9.74
CA TRP A 208 0.66 8.55 9.34
C TRP A 208 1.04 8.58 7.86
N TRP A 209 1.98 7.73 7.48
CA TRP A 209 2.39 7.58 6.10
C TRP A 209 2.76 6.13 5.82
N SER A 210 2.61 5.72 4.57
CA SER A 210 3.08 4.43 4.07
C SER A 210 3.39 4.56 2.58
N LEU A 211 4.48 3.93 2.13
CA LEU A 211 4.80 3.84 0.69
C LEU A 211 4.06 2.68 0.00
N PRO A 212 3.99 1.47 0.61
CA PRO A 212 3.06 0.43 0.16
C PRO A 212 1.59 0.82 0.35
N SER A 213 0.68 0.14 -0.34
CA SER A 213 -0.74 0.25 -0.01
C SER A 213 -1.03 -0.35 1.36
N THR A 214 -1.90 0.30 2.13
CA THR A 214 -2.40 -0.17 3.42
C THR A 214 -3.89 -0.45 3.30
N PRO A 215 -4.35 -1.72 3.42
CA PRO A 215 -5.77 -2.02 3.45
C PRO A 215 -6.52 -1.17 4.48
N GLN A 216 -7.66 -0.64 4.08
CA GLN A 216 -8.53 0.22 4.87
C GLN A 216 -7.88 1.57 5.24
N ALA A 217 -6.93 2.05 4.43
CA ALA A 217 -6.27 3.35 4.62
C ALA A 217 -7.26 4.49 4.90
N TYR A 218 -8.39 4.53 4.20
CA TYR A 218 -9.39 5.59 4.36
C TYR A 218 -10.32 5.41 5.59
N ARG A 219 -10.25 4.26 6.28
CA ARG A 219 -10.99 3.99 7.53
C ARG A 219 -10.17 4.28 8.79
N VAL A 220 -8.90 4.64 8.66
CA VAL A 220 -8.04 4.99 9.80
C VAL A 220 -8.69 6.01 10.76
N PRO A 221 -9.40 7.06 10.30
CA PRO A 221 -10.09 7.98 11.21
C PRO A 221 -11.13 7.32 12.14
N GLU A 222 -11.74 6.20 11.73
CA GLU A 222 -12.73 5.47 12.52
C GLU A 222 -12.07 4.70 13.68
N LEU A 223 -10.80 4.30 13.51
CA LEU A 223 -10.02 3.54 14.49
C LEU A 223 -9.36 4.43 15.56
N TRP A 224 -9.27 5.73 15.30
CA TRP A 224 -8.65 6.73 16.16
C TRP A 224 -9.66 7.83 16.52
N PRO A 225 -10.67 7.52 17.36
CA PRO A 225 -11.68 8.48 17.73
C PRO A 225 -11.07 9.59 18.58
N GLY A 226 -11.04 10.81 18.03
CA GLY A 226 -10.82 12.01 18.84
C GLY A 226 -9.91 13.04 18.21
#